data_AF-K0SBG0-F1
#
_entry.id   AF-K0SBG0-F1
#
_cell.length_a   1.000
_cell.length_b   1.000
_cell.length_c   1.000
_cell.angle_alpha   90.00
_cell.angle_beta   90.00
_cell.angle_gamma   90.00
#
_symmetry.space_group_name_H-M   'P 1'
#
loop_
_entity.id
_entity.type
_entity.pdbx_description
1 polymer ?
#
loop_
_entity_poly.entity_id
_entity_poly.type
_entity_poly.pdbx_seq_one_letter_code
_entity_poly.pdbx_strand_id
1 'polypeptide(L)'
;MSMRRRKLETSEEKANELLLESANLGHVLANMELAGMHGFEKNPDEAYFRASVAFALDGTNEQAAFVLGGFHYDKYVHESSLYLACYYTNIVASEDKSGYACHLYSKSLLRLSRHLHGGYVINGSNGMPAIFFWCRKSLDLGCDDTRETLKHLETTGQSLCANCAKETETGEKYKQCSKCRAQWYCSKECQVESWRTGHKKDCKRAALLKFEDYLNAK
;
A
#
# COMPACT_ATOMS: atom_id res chain seq x y z
N MET A 1 -21.97 33.22 31.50
CA MET A 1 -21.38 32.27 30.53
C MET A 1 -19.87 32.00 30.70
N SER A 2 -19.11 32.75 31.52
CA SER A 2 -17.64 32.60 31.61
C SER A 2 -17.14 31.46 32.51
N MET A 3 -17.79 31.19 33.64
CA MET A 3 -17.30 30.20 34.62
C MET A 3 -17.44 28.74 34.15
N ARG A 4 -18.45 28.43 33.33
CA ARG A 4 -18.68 27.09 32.76
C ARG A 4 -17.66 26.75 31.67
N ARG A 5 -17.29 27.74 30.84
CA ARG A 5 -16.20 27.59 29.84
C ARG A 5 -14.86 27.34 30.52
N ARG A 6 -14.52 28.15 31.53
CA ARG A 6 -13.27 27.97 32.29
C ARG A 6 -13.16 26.59 32.96
N LYS A 7 -14.26 26.07 33.51
CA LYS A 7 -14.29 24.71 34.09
C LYS A 7 -14.15 23.61 33.04
N LEU A 8 -14.68 23.82 31.83
CA LEU A 8 -14.52 22.88 30.72
C LEU A 8 -13.07 22.88 30.21
N GLU A 9 -12.46 24.06 30.04
CA GLU A 9 -11.05 24.21 29.66
C GLU A 9 -10.12 23.50 30.64
N THR A 10 -10.28 23.72 31.96
CA THR A 10 -9.47 23.03 32.99
C THR A 10 -9.71 21.51 33.03
N SER A 11 -10.90 21.05 32.67
CA SER A 11 -11.21 19.61 32.61
C SER A 11 -10.57 18.94 31.39
N GLU A 12 -10.49 19.65 30.27
CA GLU A 12 -9.87 19.19 29.03
C GLU A 12 -8.34 19.13 29.17
N GLU A 13 -7.73 20.14 29.78
CA GLU A 13 -6.30 20.16 30.10
C GLU A 13 -5.90 18.93 30.94
N LYS A 14 -6.64 18.66 32.03
CA LYS A 14 -6.36 17.51 32.90
C LYS A 14 -6.56 16.17 32.19
N ALA A 15 -7.53 16.07 31.28
CA ALA A 15 -7.73 14.87 30.48
C ALA A 15 -6.54 14.61 29.54
N ASN A 16 -6.01 15.68 28.91
CA ASN A 16 -4.84 15.59 28.05
C ASN A 16 -3.57 15.18 28.81
N GLU A 17 -3.37 15.71 30.03
CA GLU A 17 -2.24 15.31 30.89
C GLU A 17 -2.29 13.81 31.23
N LEU A 18 -3.45 13.31 31.65
CA LEU A 18 -3.63 11.88 31.96
C LEU A 18 -3.47 10.99 30.73
N LEU A 19 -3.92 11.44 29.56
CA LEU A 19 -3.74 10.73 28.30
C LEU A 19 -2.24 10.62 27.96
N LEU A 20 -1.50 11.71 28.11
CA LEU A 20 -0.04 11.73 27.88
C LEU A 20 0.70 10.82 28.87
N GLU A 21 0.36 10.87 30.15
CA GLU A 21 0.93 9.97 31.16
C GLU A 21 0.66 8.50 30.82
N SER A 22 -0.59 8.16 30.48
CA SER A 22 -0.98 6.81 30.06
C SER A 22 -0.21 6.35 28.80
N ALA A 23 -0.04 7.23 27.81
CA ALA A 23 0.75 6.91 26.63
C ALA A 23 2.23 6.67 26.97
N ASN A 24 2.81 7.48 27.84
CA ASN A 24 4.20 7.34 28.31
C ASN A 24 4.41 6.08 29.16
N LEU A 25 3.36 5.56 29.81
CA LEU A 25 3.35 4.27 30.49
C LEU A 25 3.19 3.07 29.54
N GLY A 26 3.06 3.31 28.23
CA GLY A 26 2.98 2.25 27.23
C GLY A 26 1.56 1.71 27.00
N HIS A 27 0.51 2.48 27.29
CA HIS A 27 -0.85 2.05 26.92
C HIS A 27 -1.08 2.23 25.40
N VAL A 28 -1.42 1.15 24.71
CA VAL A 28 -1.63 1.14 23.25
C VAL A 28 -2.71 2.14 22.82
N LEU A 29 -3.88 2.10 23.46
CA LEU A 29 -4.99 3.00 23.12
C LEU A 29 -4.65 4.48 23.32
N ALA A 30 -3.90 4.81 24.38
CA ALA A 30 -3.48 6.18 24.65
C ALA A 30 -2.46 6.67 23.61
N ASN A 31 -1.51 5.82 23.22
CA ASN A 31 -0.61 6.13 22.11
C ASN A 31 -1.37 6.29 20.79
N MET A 32 -2.39 5.46 20.54
CA MET A 32 -3.19 5.58 19.32
C MET A 32 -4.05 6.84 19.28
N GLU A 33 -4.61 7.26 20.40
CA GLU A 33 -5.35 8.51 20.50
C GLU A 33 -4.44 9.70 20.21
N LEU A 34 -3.22 9.70 20.77
CA LEU A 34 -2.22 10.75 20.51
C LEU A 34 -1.65 10.70 19.08
N ALA A 35 -1.64 9.52 18.44
CA ALA A 35 -1.28 9.37 17.03
C ALA A 35 -2.43 9.80 16.09
N GLY A 36 -3.68 9.80 16.56
CA GLY A 36 -4.90 10.07 15.80
C GLY A 36 -5.26 11.55 15.59
N MET A 37 -6.35 11.78 14.84
CA MET A 37 -6.91 13.00 14.18
C MET A 37 -6.63 14.45 14.68
N HIS A 38 -5.92 14.69 15.77
CA HIS A 38 -5.40 16.02 16.14
C HIS A 38 -3.87 16.13 16.07
N GLY A 39 -3.15 15.01 15.92
CA GLY A 39 -1.68 14.94 15.91
C GLY A 39 -1.04 15.25 14.55
N PHE A 40 -1.66 14.86 13.44
CA PHE A 40 -1.07 15.00 12.09
C PHE A 40 -0.72 16.44 11.72
N GLU A 41 -1.54 17.41 12.12
CA GLU A 41 -1.31 18.83 11.79
C GLU A 41 -0.35 19.53 12.75
N LYS A 42 -0.16 18.99 13.96
CA LYS A 42 0.59 19.67 15.03
C LYS A 42 2.02 19.18 15.19
N ASN A 43 2.26 17.88 15.06
CA ASN A 43 3.60 17.30 15.16
C ASN A 43 3.67 15.89 14.50
N PRO A 44 4.12 15.80 13.23
CA PRO A 44 4.21 14.52 12.52
C PRO A 44 5.20 13.54 13.16
N ASP A 45 6.28 14.02 13.78
CA ASP A 45 7.29 13.17 14.43
C ASP A 45 6.71 12.51 15.68
N GLU A 46 5.94 13.25 16.48
CA GLU A 46 5.25 12.70 17.65
C GLU A 46 4.21 11.67 17.24
N ALA A 47 3.40 11.96 16.22
CA ALA A 47 2.39 11.01 15.73
C ALA A 47 3.04 9.71 15.23
N TYR A 48 4.16 9.82 14.50
CA TYR A 48 4.93 8.66 14.06
C TYR A 48 5.52 7.88 15.24
N PHE A 49 6.09 8.57 16.24
CA PHE A 49 6.62 7.94 17.46
C PHE A 49 5.52 7.18 18.21
N ARG A 50 4.37 7.80 18.44
CA ARG A 50 3.23 7.19 19.15
C ARG A 50 2.67 5.99 18.40
N ALA A 51 2.50 6.10 17.09
CA ALA A 51 2.09 4.96 16.26
C ALA A 51 3.12 3.83 16.29
N SER A 52 4.42 4.15 16.30
CA SER A 52 5.51 3.17 16.41
C SER A 52 5.48 2.44 17.75
N VAL A 53 5.27 3.16 18.85
CA VAL A 53 5.13 2.56 20.20
C VAL A 53 3.90 1.67 20.26
N ALA A 54 2.75 2.14 19.77
CA ALA A 54 1.53 1.34 19.74
C ALA A 54 1.69 0.04 18.94
N PHE A 55 2.32 0.12 17.75
CA PHE A 55 2.58 -1.06 16.92
C PHE A 55 3.64 -2.00 17.53
N ALA A 56 4.66 -1.47 18.20
CA ALA A 56 5.66 -2.29 18.89
C ALA A 56 5.07 -3.09 20.06
N LEU A 57 4.06 -2.54 20.73
CA LEU A 57 3.33 -3.19 21.82
C LEU A 57 2.26 -4.16 21.30
N ASP A 58 1.65 -3.87 20.16
CA ASP A 58 0.69 -4.71 19.46
C ASP A 58 0.95 -4.68 17.95
N GLY A 59 1.73 -5.66 17.48
CA GLY A 59 2.11 -5.78 16.06
C GLY A 59 0.94 -6.14 15.12
N THR A 60 -0.27 -6.28 15.64
CA THR A 60 -1.49 -6.48 14.86
C THR A 60 -2.39 -5.24 14.82
N ASN A 61 -1.99 -4.14 15.46
CA ASN A 61 -2.77 -2.92 15.51
C ASN A 61 -2.89 -2.26 14.13
N GLU A 62 -4.04 -2.46 13.49
CA GLU A 62 -4.32 -1.97 12.13
C GLU A 62 -4.26 -0.44 12.02
N GLN A 63 -4.72 0.28 13.06
CA GLN A 63 -4.72 1.74 13.05
C GLN A 63 -3.29 2.28 13.14
N ALA A 64 -2.43 1.69 13.98
CA ALA A 64 -1.02 2.03 14.04
C ALA A 64 -0.33 1.75 12.69
N ALA A 65 -0.56 0.57 12.10
CA ALA A 65 -0.03 0.22 10.79
C ALA A 65 -0.52 1.19 9.70
N PHE A 66 -1.80 1.59 9.71
CA PHE A 66 -2.32 2.56 8.76
C PHE A 66 -1.57 3.89 8.82
N VAL A 67 -1.37 4.43 10.04
CA VAL A 67 -0.63 5.67 10.27
C VAL A 67 0.81 5.55 9.77
N LEU A 68 1.54 4.52 10.21
CA LEU A 68 2.94 4.29 9.81
C LEU A 68 3.10 4.10 8.30
N GLY A 69 2.19 3.35 7.68
CA GLY A 69 2.13 3.15 6.24
C GLY A 69 1.98 4.46 5.47
N GLY A 70 1.08 5.34 5.92
CA GLY A 70 0.90 6.68 5.36
C GLY A 70 2.16 7.54 5.48
N PHE A 71 2.77 7.59 6.66
CA PHE A 71 4.00 8.36 6.90
C PHE A 71 5.15 7.96 5.97
N HIS A 72 5.39 6.66 5.79
CA HIS A 72 6.42 6.20 4.85
C HIS A 72 6.03 6.39 3.39
N TYR A 73 4.74 6.27 3.06
CA TYR A 73 4.25 6.47 1.70
C TYR A 73 4.39 7.93 1.26
N ASP A 74 3.92 8.89 2.06
CA ASP A 74 3.93 10.33 1.72
C ASP A 74 5.25 11.03 2.03
N LYS A 75 6.22 10.31 2.60
CA LYS A 75 7.55 10.82 2.98
C LYS A 75 7.50 11.97 3.99
N TYR A 76 6.54 11.91 4.91
CA TYR A 76 6.45 12.87 6.02
C TYR A 76 7.52 12.64 7.10
N VAL A 77 8.15 11.46 7.11
CA VAL A 77 9.28 11.14 8.01
C VAL A 77 10.63 11.28 7.30
N HIS A 78 11.65 11.65 8.08
CA HIS A 78 13.02 11.84 7.59
C HIS A 78 13.57 10.59 6.89
N GLU A 79 13.32 9.40 7.45
CA GLU A 79 13.76 8.11 6.91
C GLU A 79 12.61 7.32 6.26
N SER A 80 11.92 7.96 5.31
CA SER A 80 10.86 7.30 4.55
C SER A 80 11.38 6.05 3.83
N SER A 81 10.62 4.95 3.88
CA SER A 81 11.02 3.65 3.30
C SER A 81 9.86 3.05 2.51
N LEU A 82 10.08 2.82 1.22
CA LEU A 82 9.07 2.17 0.36
C LEU A 82 8.79 0.73 0.80
N TYR A 83 9.77 0.07 1.43
CA TYR A 83 9.58 -1.24 2.04
C TYR A 83 8.58 -1.13 3.21
N LEU A 84 8.82 -0.20 4.15
CA LEU A 84 7.94 -0.03 5.32
C LEU A 84 6.55 0.46 4.91
N ALA A 85 6.45 1.32 3.90
CA ALA A 85 5.17 1.70 3.30
C ALA A 85 4.39 0.47 2.82
N CYS A 86 5.04 -0.44 2.07
CA CYS A 86 4.40 -1.68 1.61
C CYS A 86 4.06 -2.62 2.77
N TYR A 87 4.96 -2.80 3.73
CA TYR A 87 4.78 -3.68 4.88
C TYR A 87 3.55 -3.27 5.70
N TYR A 88 3.48 -2.01 6.15
CA TYR A 88 2.38 -1.56 6.99
C TYR A 88 1.05 -1.47 6.23
N THR A 89 1.06 -0.98 4.99
CA THR A 89 -0.18 -0.91 4.20
C THR A 89 -0.72 -2.30 3.83
N ASN A 90 0.13 -3.31 3.71
CA ASN A 90 -0.29 -4.69 3.50
C ASN A 90 -1.00 -5.33 4.71
N ILE A 91 -0.55 -5.01 5.92
CA ILE A 91 -1.22 -5.46 7.16
C ILE A 91 -2.68 -5.02 7.12
N VAL A 92 -2.92 -3.74 6.84
CA VAL A 92 -4.28 -3.19 6.76
C VAL A 92 -5.06 -3.71 5.54
N ALA A 93 -4.39 -3.89 4.39
CA ALA A 93 -5.03 -4.39 3.16
C ALA A 93 -5.53 -5.85 3.26
N SER A 94 -4.97 -6.63 4.19
CA SER A 94 -5.34 -8.05 4.36
C SER A 94 -6.76 -8.19 4.92
N GLU A 95 -7.15 -7.32 5.86
CA GLU A 95 -8.47 -7.29 6.53
C GLU A 95 -9.41 -6.20 5.98
N ASP A 96 -8.99 -5.51 4.92
CA ASP A 96 -9.69 -4.35 4.34
C ASP A 96 -11.10 -4.70 3.84
N LYS A 97 -12.08 -3.96 4.35
CA LYS A 97 -13.49 -4.04 3.93
C LYS A 97 -13.92 -2.87 3.06
N SER A 98 -13.13 -1.80 3.02
CA SER A 98 -13.43 -0.54 2.33
C SER A 98 -12.83 -0.48 0.92
N GLY A 99 -11.79 -1.29 0.66
CA GLY A 99 -10.97 -1.22 -0.53
C GLY A 99 -9.90 -0.13 -0.49
N TYR A 100 -9.96 0.82 0.46
CA TYR A 100 -9.01 1.93 0.56
C TYR A 100 -7.60 1.46 0.95
N ALA A 101 -7.46 0.52 1.87
CA ALA A 101 -6.15 -0.01 2.23
C ALA A 101 -5.56 -0.85 1.08
N CYS A 102 -6.39 -1.59 0.34
CA CYS A 102 -5.98 -2.26 -0.89
C CYS A 102 -5.50 -1.25 -1.96
N HIS A 103 -6.18 -0.10 -2.09
CA HIS A 103 -5.74 0.99 -2.97
C HIS A 103 -4.36 1.51 -2.57
N LEU A 104 -4.20 1.87 -1.30
CA LEU A 104 -2.95 2.43 -0.77
C LEU A 104 -1.78 1.45 -0.89
N TYR A 105 -2.03 0.16 -0.61
CA TYR A 105 -1.02 -0.87 -0.78
C TYR A 105 -0.63 -1.06 -2.25
N SER A 106 -1.59 -1.07 -3.18
CA SER A 106 -1.29 -1.19 -4.62
C SER A 106 -0.41 -0.04 -5.12
N LYS A 107 -0.62 1.18 -4.63
CA LYS A 107 0.22 2.36 -4.95
C LYS A 107 1.60 2.26 -4.31
N SER A 108 1.68 1.76 -3.08
CA SER A 108 2.96 1.51 -2.40
C SER A 108 3.80 0.49 -3.17
N LEU A 109 3.20 -0.63 -3.58
CA LEU A 109 3.85 -1.64 -4.43
C LEU A 109 4.30 -1.07 -5.77
N LEU A 110 3.48 -0.22 -6.41
CA LEU A 110 3.86 0.43 -7.66
C LEU A 110 5.08 1.35 -7.49
N ARG A 111 5.12 2.13 -6.40
CA ARG A 111 6.28 2.98 -6.07
C ARG A 111 7.53 2.15 -5.80
N LEU A 112 7.42 1.09 -5.00
CA LEU A 112 8.53 0.17 -4.71
C LEU A 112 9.04 -0.51 -5.99
N SER A 113 8.15 -1.04 -6.81
CA SER A 113 8.52 -1.72 -8.07
C SER A 113 9.23 -0.77 -9.04
N ARG A 114 8.81 0.49 -9.12
CA ARG A 114 9.50 1.51 -9.94
C ARG A 114 10.87 1.84 -9.39
N HIS A 115 11.02 1.93 -8.07
CA HIS A 115 12.30 2.20 -7.43
C HIS A 115 13.31 1.08 -7.64
N LEU A 116 12.91 -0.19 -7.47
CA LEU A 116 13.81 -1.35 -7.58
C LEU A 116 14.26 -1.64 -9.02
N HIS A 117 13.43 -1.33 -10.01
CA HIS A 117 13.68 -1.74 -11.40
C HIS A 117 13.81 -0.57 -12.38
N GLY A 118 13.88 0.67 -11.89
CA GLY A 118 13.97 1.86 -12.76
C GLY A 118 12.80 2.02 -13.74
N GLY A 119 11.65 1.41 -13.43
CA GLY A 119 10.49 1.33 -14.33
C GLY A 119 10.56 0.25 -15.42
N TYR A 120 11.66 -0.52 -15.50
CA TYR A 120 11.76 -1.63 -16.44
C TYR A 120 11.02 -2.87 -15.93
N VAL A 121 10.35 -3.56 -16.85
CA VAL A 121 9.66 -4.83 -16.57
C VAL A 121 10.64 -5.98 -16.78
N ILE A 122 11.03 -6.63 -15.68
CA ILE A 122 11.92 -7.80 -15.72
C ILE A 122 11.10 -9.03 -15.33
N ASN A 123 10.95 -9.99 -16.26
CA ASN A 123 10.25 -11.23 -15.98
C ASN A 123 10.97 -11.99 -14.84
N GLY A 124 10.19 -12.48 -13.87
CA GLY A 124 10.68 -13.10 -12.64
C GLY A 124 10.92 -12.11 -11.49
N SER A 125 10.85 -10.80 -11.78
CA SER A 125 10.87 -9.72 -10.79
C SER A 125 9.79 -8.66 -11.05
N ASN A 126 8.80 -8.95 -11.91
CA ASN A 126 7.77 -7.98 -12.27
C ASN A 126 6.69 -7.88 -11.17
N GLY A 127 6.51 -6.68 -10.59
CA GLY A 127 5.48 -6.40 -9.59
C GLY A 127 4.08 -6.15 -10.14
N MET A 128 3.93 -5.94 -11.45
CA MET A 128 2.65 -5.61 -12.10
C MET A 128 1.54 -6.62 -11.79
N PRO A 129 1.76 -7.96 -11.85
CA PRO A 129 0.73 -8.91 -11.47
C PRO A 129 0.13 -8.71 -10.07
N ALA A 130 0.96 -8.39 -9.06
CA ALA A 130 0.49 -8.11 -7.70
C ALA A 130 -0.24 -6.77 -7.61
N ILE A 131 0.30 -5.72 -8.24
CA ILE A 131 -0.34 -4.39 -8.28
C ILE A 131 -1.75 -4.48 -8.87
N PHE A 132 -1.90 -5.17 -10.00
CA PHE A 132 -3.20 -5.41 -10.63
C PHE A 132 -4.17 -6.20 -9.76
N PHE A 133 -3.67 -7.22 -9.03
CA PHE A 133 -4.48 -7.99 -8.09
C PHE A 133 -5.07 -7.10 -6.99
N TRP A 134 -4.23 -6.30 -6.32
CA TRP A 134 -4.67 -5.41 -5.25
C TRP A 134 -5.55 -4.27 -5.74
N CYS A 135 -5.29 -3.72 -6.93
CA CYS A 135 -6.18 -2.75 -7.56
C CYS A 135 -7.58 -3.32 -7.80
N ARG A 136 -7.68 -4.55 -8.31
CA ARG A 136 -8.98 -5.19 -8.55
C ARG A 136 -9.70 -5.52 -7.24
N LYS A 137 -8.99 -6.05 -6.24
CA LYS A 137 -9.54 -6.28 -4.91
C LYS A 137 -10.12 -4.99 -4.31
N SER A 138 -9.40 -3.87 -4.46
CA SER A 138 -9.87 -2.55 -4.03
C SER A 138 -11.20 -2.14 -4.70
N LEU A 139 -11.32 -2.34 -6.02
CA LEU A 139 -12.55 -2.04 -6.76
C LEU A 139 -13.70 -3.00 -6.39
N ASP A 140 -13.40 -4.29 -6.21
CA ASP A 140 -14.40 -5.29 -5.80
C ASP A 140 -14.99 -4.98 -4.41
N LEU A 141 -14.24 -4.26 -3.57
CA LEU A 141 -14.67 -3.74 -2.26
C LEU A 141 -15.34 -2.35 -2.32
N GLY A 142 -15.42 -1.72 -3.50
CA GLY A 142 -16.14 -0.46 -3.70
C GLY A 142 -15.29 0.82 -3.62
N CYS A 143 -13.96 0.73 -3.61
CA CYS A 143 -13.10 1.92 -3.62
C CYS A 143 -12.87 2.45 -5.05
N ASP A 144 -13.64 3.46 -5.44
CA ASP A 144 -13.59 4.05 -6.78
C ASP A 144 -12.27 4.78 -7.11
N ASP A 145 -11.51 5.22 -6.11
CA ASP A 145 -10.21 5.90 -6.27
C ASP A 145 -9.19 5.06 -7.06
N THR A 146 -9.34 3.74 -7.05
CA THR A 146 -8.48 2.82 -7.79
C THR A 146 -8.77 2.80 -9.29
N ARG A 147 -9.96 3.22 -9.73
CA ARG A 147 -10.44 3.04 -11.11
C ARG A 147 -9.51 3.71 -12.12
N GLU A 148 -9.13 4.95 -11.87
CA GLU A 148 -8.24 5.70 -12.75
C GLU A 148 -6.83 5.10 -12.80
N THR A 149 -6.32 4.67 -11.64
CA THR A 149 -5.01 4.00 -11.53
C THR A 149 -5.01 2.71 -12.35
N LEU A 150 -6.01 1.85 -12.18
CA LEU A 150 -6.12 0.60 -12.93
C LEU A 150 -6.22 0.85 -14.43
N LYS A 151 -7.06 1.82 -14.85
CA LYS A 151 -7.21 2.19 -16.26
C LYS A 151 -5.89 2.65 -16.88
N HIS A 152 -5.12 3.48 -16.17
CA HIS A 152 -3.81 3.92 -16.63
C HIS A 152 -2.85 2.74 -16.82
N LEU A 153 -2.78 1.84 -15.84
CA LEU A 153 -1.92 0.65 -15.92
C LEU A 153 -2.33 -0.29 -17.06
N GLU A 154 -3.64 -0.44 -17.32
CA GLU A 154 -4.15 -1.24 -18.44
C GLU A 154 -3.78 -0.63 -19.78
N THR A 155 -3.96 0.68 -19.96
CA THR A 155 -3.57 1.38 -21.19
C THR A 155 -2.08 1.23 -21.46
N THR A 156 -1.23 1.43 -20.45
CA THR A 156 0.23 1.25 -20.59
C THR A 156 0.60 -0.20 -20.89
N GLY A 157 -0.06 -1.17 -20.25
CA GLY A 157 0.22 -2.59 -20.47
C GLY A 157 -0.22 -3.08 -21.86
N GLN A 158 -1.29 -2.52 -22.41
CA GLN A 158 -1.82 -2.87 -23.73
C GLN A 158 -0.96 -2.35 -24.89
N SER A 159 -0.16 -1.30 -24.67
CA SER A 159 0.60 -0.67 -25.74
C SER A 159 1.84 -1.45 -26.16
N LEU A 160 2.29 -2.42 -25.36
CA LEU A 160 3.58 -3.10 -25.53
C LEU A 160 3.48 -4.60 -25.24
N CYS A 161 4.25 -5.40 -25.97
CA CYS A 161 4.37 -6.84 -25.71
C CYS A 161 5.29 -7.05 -24.51
N ALA A 162 4.80 -7.72 -23.47
CA ALA A 162 5.57 -7.98 -22.25
C ALA A 162 6.76 -8.95 -22.43
N ASN A 163 6.95 -9.53 -23.63
CA ASN A 163 8.10 -10.36 -23.96
C ASN A 163 9.11 -9.66 -24.86
N CYS A 164 8.66 -9.17 -26.03
CA CYS A 164 9.56 -8.61 -27.05
C CYS A 164 9.52 -7.08 -27.16
N ALA A 165 8.75 -6.41 -26.30
CA ALA A 165 8.56 -4.96 -26.30
C ALA A 165 8.01 -4.37 -27.62
N LYS A 166 7.50 -5.19 -28.56
CA LYS A 166 6.80 -4.69 -29.76
C LYS A 166 5.64 -3.78 -29.32
N GLU A 167 5.57 -2.59 -29.90
CA GLU A 167 4.43 -1.69 -29.73
C GLU A 167 3.20 -2.19 -30.49
N THR A 168 2.02 -2.00 -29.91
CA THR A 168 0.76 -2.33 -30.58
C THR A 168 0.52 -1.38 -31.74
N GLU A 169 0.16 -1.92 -32.91
CA GLU A 169 -0.27 -1.08 -34.03
C GLU A 169 -1.73 -0.64 -33.84
N THR A 170 -2.14 0.43 -34.54
CA THR A 170 -3.50 0.98 -34.43
C THR A 170 -4.55 -0.08 -34.73
N GLY A 171 -5.39 -0.40 -33.74
CA GLY A 171 -6.46 -1.38 -33.86
C GLY A 171 -6.06 -2.84 -33.57
N GLU A 172 -4.76 -3.13 -33.40
CA GLU A 172 -4.32 -4.43 -32.90
C GLU A 172 -4.67 -4.59 -31.42
N LYS A 173 -5.03 -5.82 -31.03
CA LYS A 173 -5.27 -6.19 -29.63
C LYS A 173 -4.36 -7.33 -29.23
N TYR A 174 -3.44 -7.04 -28.32
CA TYR A 174 -2.56 -8.07 -27.77
C TYR A 174 -3.31 -9.02 -26.86
N LYS A 175 -2.87 -10.29 -26.85
CA LYS A 175 -3.43 -11.35 -26.02
C LYS A 175 -3.03 -11.12 -24.57
N GLN A 176 -4.02 -11.02 -23.69
CA GLN A 176 -3.78 -10.85 -22.26
C GLN A 176 -3.49 -12.21 -21.59
N CYS A 177 -2.62 -12.22 -20.57
CA CYS A 177 -2.47 -13.39 -19.71
C CYS A 177 -3.81 -13.71 -19.02
N SER A 178 -4.37 -14.90 -19.24
CA SER A 178 -5.68 -15.27 -18.70
C SER A 178 -5.70 -15.43 -17.18
N LYS A 179 -4.54 -15.64 -16.54
CA LYS A 179 -4.40 -15.83 -15.09
C LYS A 179 -4.35 -14.49 -14.33
N CYS A 180 -3.26 -13.74 -14.47
CA CYS A 180 -3.10 -12.48 -13.74
C CYS A 180 -3.79 -11.29 -14.42
N ARG A 181 -4.10 -11.39 -15.72
CA ARG A 181 -4.66 -10.29 -16.53
C ARG A 181 -3.85 -8.99 -16.43
N ALA A 182 -2.53 -9.09 -16.25
CA ALA A 182 -1.64 -7.95 -15.98
C ALA A 182 -0.47 -7.82 -16.98
N GLN A 183 -0.42 -8.70 -17.99
CA GLN A 183 0.56 -8.66 -19.08
C GLN A 183 -0.14 -9.00 -20.40
N TRP A 184 0.36 -8.40 -21.49
CA TRP A 184 -0.17 -8.53 -22.84
C TRP A 184 0.93 -8.97 -23.81
N TYR A 185 0.57 -9.76 -24.82
CA TYR A 185 1.50 -10.37 -25.77
C TYR A 185 0.99 -10.28 -27.19
N CYS A 186 1.86 -9.94 -28.14
CA CYS A 186 1.51 -9.92 -29.56
C CYS A 186 1.21 -11.32 -30.12
N SER A 187 1.74 -12.38 -29.51
CA SER A 187 1.59 -13.75 -30.02
C SER A 187 1.55 -14.79 -28.89
N LYS A 188 1.19 -16.04 -29.23
CA LYS A 188 1.18 -17.14 -28.25
C LYS A 188 2.60 -17.53 -27.85
N GLU A 189 3.52 -17.45 -28.80
CA GLU A 189 4.95 -17.74 -28.65
C GLU A 189 5.57 -16.77 -27.65
N CYS A 190 5.30 -15.46 -27.78
CA CYS A 190 5.74 -14.47 -26.80
C CYS A 190 5.21 -14.72 -25.39
N GLN A 191 3.94 -15.15 -25.27
CA GLN A 191 3.37 -15.52 -23.96
C GLN A 191 4.08 -16.75 -23.36
N VAL A 192 4.33 -17.79 -24.16
CA VAL A 192 5.01 -19.02 -23.70
C VAL A 192 6.44 -18.73 -23.29
N GLU A 193 7.15 -17.89 -24.04
CA GLU A 193 8.52 -17.50 -23.74
C GLU A 193 8.59 -16.67 -22.45
N SER A 194 7.77 -15.62 -22.33
CA SER A 194 7.67 -14.83 -21.09
C SER A 194 7.31 -15.70 -19.88
N TRP A 195 6.42 -16.68 -20.05
CA TRP A 195 6.07 -17.64 -19.01
C TRP A 195 7.27 -18.45 -18.53
N ARG A 196 8.12 -18.93 -19.45
CA ARG A 196 9.33 -19.71 -19.13
C ARG A 196 10.43 -18.84 -18.50
N THR A 197 10.61 -17.62 -19.00
CA THR A 197 11.70 -16.72 -18.58
C THR A 197 11.44 -16.00 -17.26
N GLY A 198 10.21 -16.05 -16.73
CA GLY A 198 9.97 -15.62 -15.35
C GLY A 198 8.53 -15.23 -15.02
N HIS A 199 7.68 -14.94 -16.01
CA HIS A 199 6.30 -14.52 -15.73
C HIS A 199 5.51 -15.57 -14.94
N LYS A 200 5.80 -16.87 -15.07
CA LYS A 200 5.20 -17.92 -14.25
C LYS A 200 5.33 -17.64 -12.75
N LYS A 201 6.50 -17.16 -12.32
CA LYS A 201 6.78 -16.80 -10.93
C LYS A 201 5.97 -15.57 -10.53
N ASP A 202 6.07 -14.49 -11.31
CA ASP A 202 5.36 -13.23 -11.05
C ASP A 202 3.85 -13.42 -10.96
N CYS A 203 3.31 -14.21 -11.89
CA CYS A 203 1.88 -14.52 -11.97
C CYS A 203 1.39 -15.32 -10.75
N LYS A 204 2.23 -16.19 -10.18
CA LYS A 204 1.86 -17.00 -9.01
C LYS A 204 1.96 -16.19 -7.71
N ARG A 205 3.03 -15.41 -7.54
CA ARG A 205 3.24 -14.61 -6.31
C ARG A 205 2.22 -13.48 -6.14
N ALA A 206 1.56 -13.05 -7.22
CA ALA A 206 0.55 -11.99 -7.19
C ALA A 206 -0.61 -12.26 -6.21
N ALA A 207 -0.91 -13.53 -5.92
CA ALA A 207 -1.98 -13.92 -5.00
C ALA A 207 -1.49 -14.10 -3.54
N LEU A 208 -0.19 -13.90 -3.26
CA LEU A 208 0.32 -13.95 -1.89
C LEU A 208 -0.18 -12.72 -1.13
N LEU A 209 -0.93 -12.98 -0.05
CA LEU A 209 -1.60 -11.93 0.71
C LEU A 209 -0.63 -11.17 1.63
N LYS A 210 0.41 -11.84 2.14
CA LYS A 210 1.44 -11.21 2.97
C LYS A 210 2.58 -10.66 2.11
N PHE A 211 2.97 -9.42 2.39
CA PHE A 211 4.01 -8.72 1.64
C PHE A 211 5.37 -9.42 1.72
N GLU A 212 5.73 -9.95 2.89
CA GLU A 212 6.99 -10.66 3.08
C GLU A 212 7.03 -11.97 2.28
N ASP A 213 5.92 -12.72 2.25
CA ASP A 213 5.80 -13.91 1.41
C ASP A 213 5.94 -13.54 -0.08
N TYR A 214 5.32 -12.43 -0.49
CA TYR A 214 5.45 -11.90 -1.85
C TYR A 214 6.90 -11.56 -2.22
N LEU A 215 7.65 -10.92 -1.31
CA LEU A 215 9.05 -10.56 -1.54
C LEU A 215 9.97 -11.80 -1.58
N ASN A 216 9.72 -12.77 -0.70
CA ASN A 216 10.56 -13.95 -0.55
C ASN A 216 10.22 -15.08 -1.54
N ALA A 217 9.13 -14.96 -2.29
CA ALA A 217 8.73 -15.93 -3.29
C ALA A 217 9.84 -16.11 -4.35
N LYS A 218 10.39 -17.32 -4.42
CA LYS A 218 11.43 -17.73 -5.38
C LYS A 218 10.87 -18.23 -6.70
#